data_AF-A0A6L7LBP6-F1
#
_entry.id   AF-A0A6L7LBP6-F1
#
_cell.length_a   1.000
_cell.length_b   1.000
_cell.length_c   1.000
_cell.angle_alpha   90.00
_cell.angle_beta   90.00
_cell.angle_gamma   90.00
#
_symmetry.space_group_name_H-M   'P 1'
#
loop_
_entity.id
_entity.type
_entity.pdbx_description
1 polymer ?
#
loop_
_entity_poly.entity_id
_entity_poly.type
_entity_poly.pdbx_seq_one_letter_code
_entity_poly.pdbx_strand_id
1 'polypeptide(L)'
;MRPGTTSGDSATGMHAAIGILAALWQRERTGRGQVIEVSMQDAIVNLSRTWMARAEQGRVSPERTGNSLRASPGVGTFHCAPGGPDDYVYMIASPARKPMWKALVEAIGHDELLDDPRLDDPDQAIEVTAEINGLIDAWTSQRSKFEVMKILGEKGIPCSACFNAVDLYADEHLRQREMIVTADHPDRGEFT
;
A
#
# COMPACT_ATOMS: atom_id res chain seq x y z
N MET A 1 -4.51 16.39 6.95
CA MET A 1 -4.48 15.52 5.76
C MET A 1 -5.42 14.34 6.00
N ARG A 2 -6.36 14.07 5.10
CA ARG A 2 -7.26 12.90 5.17
C ARG A 2 -6.58 11.69 4.49
N PRO A 3 -6.79 10.44 4.93
CA PRO A 3 -6.07 9.26 4.44
C PRO A 3 -6.48 8.78 3.03
N GLY A 4 -7.16 9.61 2.23
CA GLY A 4 -7.69 9.25 0.91
C GLY A 4 -8.99 8.45 0.98
N THR A 5 -9.00 7.34 1.70
CA THR A 5 -10.19 6.49 1.90
C THR A 5 -11.05 6.95 3.08
N THR A 6 -12.36 6.71 3.02
CA THR A 6 -13.31 6.92 4.12
C THR A 6 -13.28 5.76 5.11
N SER A 7 -12.09 5.43 5.63
CA SER A 7 -11.88 4.25 6.47
C SER A 7 -12.72 4.27 7.75
N GLY A 8 -13.03 5.46 8.29
CA GLY A 8 -13.88 5.58 9.47
C GLY A 8 -15.30 5.08 9.24
N ASP A 9 -15.83 5.21 8.03
CA ASP A 9 -17.20 4.81 7.72
C ASP A 9 -17.24 3.33 7.36
N SER A 10 -16.51 2.95 6.30
CA SER A 10 -16.55 1.58 5.77
C SER A 10 -15.92 0.58 6.72
N ALA A 11 -14.83 0.92 7.44
CA ALA A 11 -14.26 -0.03 8.39
C ALA A 11 -15.16 -0.25 9.60
N THR A 12 -15.84 0.79 10.08
CA THR A 12 -16.83 0.66 11.17
C THR A 12 -17.97 -0.25 10.74
N GLY A 13 -18.47 -0.09 9.51
CA GLY A 13 -19.45 -1.00 8.92
C GLY A 13 -18.97 -2.45 8.88
N MET A 14 -17.71 -2.68 8.47
CA MET A 14 -17.11 -4.03 8.48
C MET A 14 -16.99 -4.61 9.91
N HIS A 15 -16.60 -3.80 10.91
CA HIS A 15 -16.56 -4.25 12.31
C HIS A 15 -17.95 -4.60 12.84
N ALA A 16 -18.97 -3.80 12.50
CA ALA A 16 -20.35 -4.08 12.85
C ALA A 16 -20.87 -5.37 12.20
N ALA A 17 -20.56 -5.59 10.91
CA ALA A 17 -20.91 -6.83 10.22
C ALA A 17 -20.29 -8.05 10.91
N ILE A 18 -19.01 -7.99 11.29
CA ILE A 18 -18.33 -9.06 12.03
C ILE A 18 -19.03 -9.33 13.37
N GLY A 19 -19.36 -8.27 14.12
CA GLY A 19 -20.08 -8.39 15.39
C GLY A 19 -21.46 -9.04 15.23
N ILE A 20 -22.21 -8.68 14.19
CA ILE A 20 -23.53 -9.25 13.88
C ILE A 20 -23.42 -10.73 13.55
N LEU A 21 -22.46 -11.11 12.69
CA LEU A 21 -22.22 -12.51 12.35
C LEU A 21 -21.85 -13.35 13.58
N ALA A 22 -21.00 -12.81 14.46
CA ALA A 22 -20.65 -13.47 15.72
C ALA A 22 -21.85 -13.60 16.67
N ALA A 23 -22.71 -12.58 16.75
CA ALA A 23 -23.92 -12.61 17.56
C ALA A 23 -24.94 -13.62 17.03
N LEU A 24 -25.10 -13.73 15.71
CA LEU A 24 -25.95 -14.74 15.09
C LEU A 24 -25.44 -16.15 15.42
N TRP A 25 -24.13 -16.38 15.30
CA TRP A 25 -23.51 -17.66 15.69
C TRP A 25 -23.71 -17.99 17.17
N GLN A 26 -23.55 -17.00 18.06
CA GLN A 26 -23.81 -17.15 19.49
C GLN A 26 -25.28 -17.45 19.79
N ARG A 27 -26.21 -16.85 19.04
CA ARG A 27 -27.65 -17.07 19.19
C ARG A 27 -28.04 -18.51 18.90
N GLU A 28 -27.43 -19.17 17.91
CA GLU A 28 -27.67 -20.60 17.63
C GLU A 28 -27.43 -21.51 18.84
N ARG A 29 -26.48 -21.13 19.72
CA ARG A 29 -26.14 -21.90 20.93
C ARG A 29 -26.96 -21.51 22.15
N THR A 30 -27.46 -20.28 22.22
CA THR A 30 -28.05 -19.72 23.44
C THR A 30 -29.52 -19.34 23.33
N GLY A 31 -30.06 -19.24 22.11
CA GLY A 31 -31.42 -18.76 21.83
C GLY A 31 -31.65 -17.27 22.12
N ARG A 32 -30.61 -16.50 22.47
CA ARG A 32 -30.74 -15.09 22.89
C ARG A 32 -30.01 -14.15 21.95
N GLY A 33 -30.60 -12.98 21.71
CA GLY A 33 -29.90 -11.85 21.09
C GLY A 33 -28.99 -11.12 22.07
N GLN A 34 -28.29 -10.10 21.56
CA GLN A 34 -27.42 -9.21 22.34
C GLN A 34 -27.33 -7.83 21.68
N VAL A 35 -26.88 -6.83 22.44
CA VAL A 35 -26.56 -5.50 21.92
C VAL A 35 -25.11 -5.52 21.42
N ILE A 36 -24.88 -4.92 20.25
CA ILE A 36 -23.55 -4.74 19.66
C ILE A 36 -23.28 -3.24 19.58
N GLU A 37 -22.21 -2.79 20.22
CA GLU A 37 -21.76 -1.41 20.16
C GLU A 37 -20.48 -1.34 19.31
N VAL A 38 -20.44 -0.42 18.35
CA VAL A 38 -19.28 -0.17 17.50
C VAL A 38 -19.07 1.33 17.37
N SER A 39 -17.86 1.77 17.67
CA SER A 39 -17.43 3.17 17.57
C SER A 39 -16.53 3.35 16.34
N MET A 40 -16.70 4.48 15.63
CA MET A 40 -15.78 4.84 14.54
C MET A 40 -14.35 5.05 15.04
N GLN A 41 -14.20 5.53 16.28
CA GLN A 41 -12.90 5.68 16.90
C GLN A 41 -12.23 4.33 17.11
N ASP A 42 -12.98 3.33 17.59
CA ASP A 42 -12.44 1.99 17.86
C ASP A 42 -12.01 1.28 16.58
N ALA A 43 -12.78 1.43 15.49
CA ALA A 43 -12.42 0.88 14.19
C ALA A 43 -11.11 1.46 13.67
N ILE A 44 -10.92 2.78 13.77
CA ILE A 44 -9.67 3.45 13.36
C ILE A 44 -8.49 3.06 14.27
N VAL A 45 -8.71 2.97 15.58
CA VAL A 45 -7.69 2.50 16.53
C VAL A 45 -7.24 1.08 16.18
N ASN A 46 -8.17 0.18 15.87
CA ASN A 46 -7.84 -1.19 15.47
C ASN A 46 -7.00 -1.23 14.18
N LEU A 47 -7.39 -0.46 13.16
CA LEU A 47 -6.62 -0.35 11.90
C LEU A 47 -5.25 0.35 12.08
N SER A 48 -5.07 1.11 13.16
CA SER A 48 -3.82 1.81 13.48
C SER A 48 -2.88 0.99 14.39
N ARG A 49 -3.21 -0.27 14.67
CA ARG A 49 -2.48 -1.12 15.64
C ARG A 49 -0.98 -1.20 15.39
N THR A 50 -0.52 -1.24 14.14
CA THR A 50 0.91 -1.30 13.80
C THR A 50 1.68 -0.06 14.28
N TRP A 51 1.07 1.12 14.21
CA TRP A 51 1.64 2.37 14.70
C TRP A 51 1.57 2.48 16.22
N MET A 52 0.48 1.99 16.83
CA MET A 52 0.36 1.92 18.28
C MET A 52 1.44 1.02 18.90
N ALA A 53 1.72 -0.13 18.28
CA ALA A 53 2.77 -1.04 18.73
C ALA A 53 4.16 -0.38 18.69
N ARG A 54 4.45 0.41 17.65
CA ARG A 54 5.70 1.18 17.56
C ARG A 54 5.79 2.26 18.63
N ALA A 55 4.69 2.96 18.89
CA ALA A 55 4.63 3.98 19.93
C ALA A 55 4.84 3.39 21.33
N GLU A 56 4.39 2.16 21.57
CA GLU A 56 4.58 1.45 22.85
C GLU A 56 6.04 1.07 23.08
N GLN A 57 6.71 0.53 22.06
CA GLN A 57 8.13 0.13 22.13
C GLN A 57 9.08 1.30 22.45
N GLY A 58 8.80 2.50 21.93
CA GLY A 58 9.65 3.68 22.13
C GLY A 58 9.10 4.74 23.09
N ARG A 59 7.86 4.60 23.57
CA ARG A 59 7.09 5.64 24.29
C ARG A 59 7.06 7.00 23.57
N VAL A 60 7.24 7.01 22.26
CA VAL A 60 7.23 8.20 21.40
C VAL A 60 6.40 7.88 20.17
N SER A 61 5.47 8.77 19.83
CA SER A 61 4.69 8.63 18.61
C SER A 61 5.61 8.73 17.39
N PRO A 62 5.61 7.75 16.46
CA PRO A 62 6.32 7.88 15.21
C PRO A 62 5.90 9.14 14.45
N GLU A 63 6.88 9.84 13.87
CA GLU A 63 6.63 10.98 13.01
C GLU A 63 6.14 10.54 11.62
N ARG A 64 5.53 11.47 10.88
CA ARG A 64 5.15 11.22 9.49
C ARG A 64 6.40 11.24 8.62
N THR A 65 6.68 10.15 7.91
CA THR A 65 7.88 10.02 7.04
C THR A 65 7.57 10.11 5.55
N GLY A 66 6.35 10.53 5.18
CA GLY A 66 5.88 10.49 3.80
C GLY A 66 5.71 9.05 3.30
N ASN A 67 5.99 8.83 2.01
CA ASN A 67 5.79 7.55 1.33
C ASN A 67 7.05 6.69 1.23
N SER A 68 8.18 7.13 1.79
CA SER A 68 9.43 6.38 1.80
C SER A 68 9.70 5.81 3.19
N LEU A 69 10.29 4.62 3.24
CA LEU A 69 10.74 4.03 4.49
C LEU A 69 12.15 4.54 4.82
N ARG A 70 12.31 5.15 5.99
CA ARG A 70 13.60 5.71 6.44
C ARG A 70 14.68 4.61 6.45
N ALA A 71 15.85 4.94 5.90
CA ALA A 71 17.00 4.03 5.81
C ALA A 71 16.68 2.67 5.13
N SER A 72 15.74 2.67 4.18
CA SER A 72 15.39 1.48 3.40
C SER A 72 15.23 1.85 1.93
N PRO A 73 16.31 1.76 1.13
CA PRO A 73 16.22 2.03 -0.29
C PRO A 73 15.33 0.99 -0.98
N GLY A 74 14.73 1.39 -2.11
CA GLY A 74 13.84 0.52 -2.86
C GLY A 74 12.49 0.25 -2.18
N VAL A 75 12.15 1.01 -1.14
CA VAL A 75 10.84 0.94 -0.47
C VAL A 75 10.19 2.32 -0.43
N GLY A 76 9.19 2.50 -1.29
CA GLY A 76 8.41 3.74 -1.32
C GLY A 76 7.73 4.00 -2.65
N THR A 77 7.32 5.25 -2.84
CA THR A 77 6.75 5.75 -4.10
C THR A 77 7.80 6.48 -4.94
N PHE A 78 7.87 6.17 -6.22
CA PHE A 78 8.80 6.75 -7.18
C PHE A 78 8.05 7.34 -8.37
N HIS A 79 8.56 8.44 -8.94
CA HIS A 79 7.95 9.13 -10.08
C HIS A 79 8.03 8.29 -11.34
N CYS A 80 7.03 8.43 -12.20
CA CYS A 80 6.97 7.81 -13.51
C CYS A 80 6.67 8.87 -14.57
N ALA A 81 6.99 8.58 -15.82
CA ALA A 81 6.53 9.39 -16.94
C ALA A 81 4.99 9.29 -17.08
N PRO A 82 4.31 10.34 -17.57
CA PRO A 82 4.83 11.67 -17.95
C PRO A 82 5.04 12.66 -16.78
N GLY A 83 4.85 12.27 -15.53
CA GLY A 83 5.06 13.14 -14.36
C GLY A 83 3.81 13.88 -13.89
N GLY A 84 2.64 13.30 -14.11
CA GLY A 84 1.35 13.76 -13.58
C GLY A 84 1.12 13.40 -12.11
N PRO A 85 -0.02 13.85 -11.53
CA PRO A 85 -0.31 13.72 -10.10
C PRO A 85 -0.43 12.27 -9.61
N ASP A 86 -0.77 11.33 -10.50
CA ASP A 86 -0.90 9.90 -10.20
C ASP A 86 0.16 9.05 -10.93
N ASP A 87 1.17 9.67 -11.55
CA ASP A 87 2.23 8.98 -12.29
C ASP A 87 3.33 8.54 -11.33
N TYR A 88 2.98 7.56 -10.51
CA TYR A 88 3.85 6.98 -9.50
C TYR A 88 3.75 5.45 -9.51
N VAL A 89 4.81 4.81 -9.05
CA VAL A 89 4.80 3.40 -8.66
C VAL A 89 5.14 3.29 -7.18
N TYR A 90 4.44 2.43 -6.46
CA TYR A 90 4.87 1.97 -5.14
C TYR A 90 5.58 0.62 -5.29
N MET A 91 6.73 0.44 -4.64
CA MET A 91 7.46 -0.84 -4.66
C MET A 91 8.09 -1.17 -3.31
N ILE A 92 8.38 -2.46 -3.11
CA ILE A 92 9.10 -2.97 -1.94
C ILE A 92 10.19 -3.96 -2.39
N ALA A 93 11.41 -3.46 -2.51
CA ALA A 93 12.61 -4.24 -2.75
C ALA A 93 13.76 -3.67 -1.91
N SER A 94 13.80 -4.03 -0.62
CA SER A 94 14.87 -3.58 0.28
C SER A 94 16.08 -4.52 0.26
N PRO A 95 17.29 -4.02 0.59
CA PRO A 95 18.50 -4.86 0.74
C PRO A 95 18.33 -6.04 1.71
N ALA A 96 17.49 -5.88 2.74
CA ALA A 96 17.15 -6.94 3.68
C ALA A 96 16.45 -8.16 3.01
N ARG A 97 15.94 -8.00 1.78
CA ARG A 97 15.28 -9.04 0.99
C ARG A 97 16.09 -9.33 -0.28
N LYS A 98 17.25 -9.97 -0.09
CA LYS A 98 18.28 -10.22 -1.11
C LYS A 98 17.78 -10.58 -2.51
N PRO A 99 16.84 -11.52 -2.72
CA PRO A 99 16.39 -11.87 -4.07
C PRO A 99 15.71 -10.69 -4.80
N MET A 100 14.87 -9.94 -4.10
CA MET A 100 14.17 -8.79 -4.68
C MET A 100 15.09 -7.57 -4.84
N TRP A 101 16.02 -7.38 -3.89
CA TRP A 101 17.06 -6.37 -4.01
C TRP A 101 17.89 -6.58 -5.28
N LYS A 102 18.36 -7.83 -5.47
CA LYS A 102 19.11 -8.22 -6.66
C LYS A 102 18.32 -7.97 -7.95
N ALA A 103 17.07 -8.40 -7.98
CA ALA A 103 16.20 -8.17 -9.14
C ALA A 103 16.01 -6.67 -9.46
N LEU A 104 15.94 -5.82 -8.44
CA LEU A 104 15.77 -4.37 -8.62
C LEU A 104 17.04 -3.73 -9.18
N VAL A 105 18.20 -3.99 -8.57
CA VAL A 105 19.48 -3.37 -9.00
C VAL A 105 19.86 -3.81 -10.43
N GLU A 106 19.61 -5.07 -10.77
CA GLU A 106 19.75 -5.58 -12.15
C GLU A 106 18.77 -4.90 -13.12
N ALA A 107 17.54 -4.60 -12.67
CA ALA A 107 16.53 -3.93 -13.51
C ALA A 107 16.90 -2.47 -13.82
N ILE A 108 17.49 -1.78 -12.84
CA ILE A 108 17.90 -0.37 -12.99
C ILE A 108 19.32 -0.23 -13.57
N GLY A 109 20.08 -1.33 -13.69
CA GLY A 109 21.41 -1.35 -14.31
C GLY A 109 22.54 -0.90 -13.38
N HIS A 110 22.39 -1.13 -12.08
CA HIS A 110 23.31 -0.69 -11.03
C HIS A 110 23.77 -1.86 -10.14
N ASP A 111 24.34 -2.91 -10.76
CA ASP A 111 24.77 -4.14 -10.09
C ASP A 111 25.80 -3.89 -8.98
N GLU A 112 26.56 -2.79 -9.05
CA GLU A 112 27.49 -2.35 -8.02
C GLU A 112 26.84 -2.11 -6.64
N LEU A 113 25.52 -1.88 -6.61
CA LEU A 113 24.75 -1.65 -5.38
C LEU A 113 24.45 -2.96 -4.60
N LEU A 114 24.74 -4.14 -5.16
CA LEU A 114 24.54 -5.42 -4.47
C LEU A 114 25.38 -5.55 -3.21
N ASP A 115 26.62 -5.08 -3.28
CA ASP A 115 27.65 -5.26 -2.25
C ASP A 115 28.10 -3.92 -1.66
N ASP A 116 27.28 -2.86 -1.76
CA ASP A 116 27.61 -1.54 -1.21
C ASP A 116 27.74 -1.61 0.32
N PRO A 117 28.96 -1.51 0.89
CA PRO A 117 29.17 -1.67 2.33
C PRO A 117 28.53 -0.55 3.14
N ARG A 118 28.17 0.58 2.52
CA ARG A 118 27.51 1.69 3.18
C ARG A 118 26.06 1.35 3.58
N LEU A 119 25.48 0.30 3.00
CA LEU A 119 24.15 -0.21 3.39
C LEU A 119 24.17 -0.94 4.74
N ASP A 120 25.32 -1.45 5.16
CA ASP A 120 25.49 -2.13 6.45
C ASP A 120 25.79 -1.17 7.61
N ASP A 121 26.11 0.09 7.30
CA ASP A 121 26.40 1.15 8.28
C ASP A 121 25.13 1.97 8.59
N PRO A 122 24.56 1.87 9.82
CA PRO A 122 23.37 2.61 10.20
C PRO A 122 23.52 4.14 10.12
N ASP A 123 24.74 4.67 10.29
CA ASP A 123 25.00 6.10 10.26
C ASP A 123 24.99 6.63 8.82
N GLN A 124 25.37 5.81 7.84
CA GLN A 124 25.38 6.16 6.41
C GLN A 124 24.09 5.79 5.68
N ALA A 125 23.32 4.83 6.22
CA ALA A 125 22.17 4.25 5.55
C ALA A 125 21.15 5.28 5.05
N ILE A 126 21.00 6.43 5.72
CA ILE A 126 20.07 7.49 5.32
C ILE A 126 20.52 8.19 4.03
N GLU A 127 21.79 8.60 3.97
CA GLU A 127 22.35 9.33 2.83
C GLU A 127 22.40 8.41 1.61
N VAL A 128 22.86 7.17 1.80
CA VAL A 128 22.90 6.12 0.77
C VAL A 128 21.49 5.79 0.28
N THR A 129 20.49 5.76 1.18
CA THR A 129 19.09 5.56 0.78
C THR A 129 18.61 6.65 -0.17
N ALA A 130 18.94 7.92 0.10
CA ALA A 130 18.54 9.03 -0.77
C ALA A 130 19.22 8.95 -2.14
N GLU A 131 20.53 8.63 -2.17
CA GLU A 131 21.31 8.42 -3.40
C GLU A 131 20.70 7.31 -4.27
N ILE A 132 20.51 6.12 -3.69
CA ILE A 132 19.95 4.96 -4.39
C ILE A 132 18.51 5.22 -4.85
N ASN A 133 17.68 5.82 -4.00
CA ASN A 133 16.31 6.15 -4.39
C ASN A 133 16.28 7.15 -5.55
N GLY A 134 17.27 8.05 -5.65
CA GLY A 134 17.45 8.92 -6.81
C GLY A 134 17.74 8.15 -8.11
N LEU A 135 18.53 7.08 -8.05
CA LEU A 135 18.79 6.20 -9.20
C LEU A 135 17.52 5.45 -9.62
N ILE A 136 16.76 4.94 -8.65
CA ILE A 136 15.47 4.28 -8.89
C ILE A 136 14.47 5.28 -9.51
N ASP A 137 14.38 6.50 -8.98
CA ASP A 137 13.50 7.55 -9.47
C ASP A 137 13.87 7.97 -10.89
N ALA A 138 15.17 8.08 -11.21
CA ALA A 138 15.65 8.38 -12.56
C ALA A 138 15.28 7.28 -13.56
N TRP A 139 15.34 6.00 -13.17
CA TRP A 139 14.95 4.89 -14.03
C TRP A 139 13.43 4.82 -14.22
N THR A 140 12.67 4.99 -13.14
CA THR A 140 11.19 4.93 -13.18
C THR A 140 10.58 6.12 -13.93
N SER A 141 11.16 7.31 -13.81
CA SER A 141 10.71 8.54 -14.48
C SER A 141 10.82 8.52 -16.01
N GLN A 142 11.50 7.53 -16.59
CA GLN A 142 11.60 7.35 -18.04
C GLN A 142 10.48 6.48 -18.63
N ARG A 143 9.60 5.94 -17.79
CA ARG A 143 8.60 4.91 -18.15
C ARG A 143 7.26 5.24 -17.53
N SER A 144 6.17 4.79 -18.15
CA SER A 144 4.86 4.89 -17.52
C SER A 144 4.76 4.01 -16.27
N LYS A 145 3.88 4.38 -15.33
CA LYS A 145 3.65 3.61 -14.10
C LYS A 145 3.28 2.14 -14.36
N PHE A 146 2.56 1.86 -15.44
CA PHE A 146 2.17 0.51 -15.84
C PHE A 146 3.32 -0.28 -16.45
N GLU A 147 4.20 0.34 -17.24
CA GLU A 147 5.41 -0.30 -17.75
C GLU A 147 6.36 -0.66 -16.61
N VAL A 148 6.55 0.26 -15.66
CA VAL A 148 7.36 -0.02 -14.46
C VAL A 148 6.77 -1.18 -13.67
N MET A 149 5.46 -1.14 -13.36
CA MET A 149 4.77 -2.21 -12.64
C MET A 149 4.94 -3.56 -13.35
N LYS A 150 4.84 -3.60 -14.68
CA LYS A 150 5.04 -4.82 -15.46
C LYS A 150 6.47 -5.33 -15.38
N ILE A 151 7.46 -4.49 -15.67
CA ILE A 151 8.89 -4.88 -15.70
C ILE A 151 9.34 -5.41 -14.34
N LEU A 152 9.00 -4.71 -13.26
CA LEU A 152 9.40 -5.09 -11.92
C LEU A 152 8.59 -6.30 -11.42
N GLY A 153 7.28 -6.35 -11.72
CA GLY A 153 6.42 -7.48 -11.39
C GLY A 153 6.86 -8.80 -12.04
N GLU A 154 7.27 -8.77 -13.32
CA GLU A 154 7.81 -9.94 -14.04
C GLU A 154 9.11 -10.47 -13.40
N LYS A 155 9.86 -9.61 -12.70
CA LYS A 155 11.07 -9.98 -11.94
C LYS A 155 10.76 -10.41 -10.50
N GLY A 156 9.49 -10.51 -10.12
CA GLY A 156 9.06 -10.93 -8.78
C GLY A 156 9.17 -9.84 -7.72
N ILE A 157 9.29 -8.57 -8.11
CA ILE A 157 9.31 -7.44 -7.18
C ILE A 157 7.86 -7.02 -6.87
N PRO A 158 7.43 -7.02 -5.59
CA PRO A 158 6.15 -6.48 -5.17
C PRO A 158 6.09 -4.99 -5.49
N CYS A 159 5.27 -4.65 -6.47
CA CYS A 159 5.05 -3.27 -6.89
C CYS A 159 3.64 -3.11 -7.45
N SER A 160 3.18 -1.86 -7.49
CA SER A 160 1.93 -1.47 -8.11
C SER A 160 2.06 -0.06 -8.64
N ALA A 161 1.51 0.18 -9.83
CA ALA A 161 1.19 1.54 -10.25
C ALA A 161 0.28 2.19 -9.19
N CYS A 162 0.39 3.50 -9.02
CA CYS A 162 -0.59 4.28 -8.26
C CYS A 162 -1.81 4.50 -9.15
N PHE A 163 -2.82 3.64 -9.00
CA PHE A 163 -4.08 3.75 -9.75
C PHE A 163 -4.89 4.95 -9.24
N ASN A 164 -5.37 5.76 -10.17
CA ASN A 164 -6.46 6.71 -9.88
C ASN A 164 -7.82 6.03 -10.11
N ALA A 165 -8.90 6.76 -9.82
CA ALA A 165 -10.25 6.21 -9.97
C ALA A 165 -10.57 5.76 -11.41
N VAL A 166 -10.08 6.49 -12.42
CA VAL A 166 -10.32 6.15 -13.84
C VAL A 166 -9.58 4.87 -14.20
N ASP A 167 -8.35 4.70 -13.74
CA ASP A 167 -7.57 3.47 -13.94
C ASP A 167 -8.30 2.27 -13.32
N LEU A 168 -8.84 2.41 -12.10
CA LEU A 168 -9.57 1.34 -11.41
C LEU A 168 -10.85 0.93 -12.16
N TYR A 169 -11.61 1.90 -12.67
CA TYR A 169 -12.80 1.59 -13.47
C TYR A 169 -12.43 0.90 -14.78
N ALA A 170 -11.28 1.19 -15.36
CA ALA A 170 -10.79 0.60 -16.61
C ALA A 170 -10.13 -0.78 -16.42
N ASP A 171 -9.78 -1.16 -15.18
CA ASP A 171 -9.03 -2.38 -14.89
C ASP A 171 -9.86 -3.64 -15.17
N GLU A 172 -9.38 -4.42 -16.14
CA GLU A 172 -10.04 -5.64 -16.61
C GLU A 172 -10.03 -6.75 -15.54
N HIS A 173 -8.99 -6.83 -14.72
CA HIS A 173 -8.92 -7.83 -13.67
C HIS A 173 -9.96 -7.56 -12.56
N LEU A 174 -10.16 -6.30 -12.18
CA LEU A 174 -11.19 -5.91 -11.22
C LEU A 174 -12.60 -6.18 -11.74
N ARG A 175 -12.85 -5.97 -13.03
CA ARG A 175 -14.14 -6.34 -13.66
C ARG A 175 -14.36 -7.83 -13.70
N GLN A 176 -13.36 -8.62 -14.10
CA GLN A 176 -13.44 -10.09 -14.11
C GLN A 176 -13.70 -10.69 -12.73
N ARG A 177 -13.26 -10.00 -11.67
CA ARG A 177 -13.50 -10.38 -10.28
C ARG A 177 -14.81 -9.84 -9.71
N GLU A 178 -15.62 -9.15 -10.51
CA GLU A 178 -16.87 -8.50 -10.08
C GLU A 178 -16.64 -7.52 -8.91
N MET A 179 -15.45 -6.92 -8.82
CA MET A 179 -15.15 -5.87 -7.85
C MET A 179 -15.68 -4.51 -8.30
N ILE A 180 -15.73 -4.30 -9.62
CA ILE A 180 -16.40 -3.18 -10.29
C ILE A 180 -17.51 -3.79 -11.14
N VAL A 181 -18.76 -3.41 -10.86
CA VAL A 181 -19.96 -3.99 -11.49
C VAL A 181 -20.84 -2.87 -12.05
N THR A 182 -21.49 -3.14 -13.18
CA THR A 182 -22.55 -2.27 -13.69
C THR A 182 -23.86 -2.67 -13.03
N ALA A 183 -24.56 -1.69 -12.47
CA ALA A 183 -25.88 -1.86 -11.90
C ALA A 183 -26.90 -1.01 -12.66
N ASP A 184 -28.13 -1.52 -12.80
CA ASP A 184 -29.24 -0.78 -13.38
C ASP A 184 -30.09 -0.14 -12.26
N HIS A 185 -30.19 1.19 -12.28
CA HIS A 185 -30.96 1.94 -11.29
C HIS A 185 -32.28 2.45 -11.91
N PRO A 186 -33.44 2.25 -11.25
CA PRO A 186 -34.76 2.58 -11.82
C PRO A 186 -34.89 3.99 -12.42
N ASP A 187 -34.28 4.99 -11.77
CA ASP A 187 -34.36 6.39 -12.22
C ASP A 187 -33.13 6.89 -12.99
N ARG A 188 -31.97 6.23 -12.86
CA ARG A 188 -30.68 6.71 -13.37
C ARG A 188 -30.21 5.91 -14.60
N GLY A 189 -30.84 4.76 -14.84
CA GLY A 189 -30.37 3.77 -15.80
C GLY A 189 -29.10 3.08 -15.31
N GLU A 190 -28.37 2.47 -16.24
CA GLU A 190 -27.11 1.79 -15.97
C GLU A 190 -26.03 2.75 -15.45
N PHE A 191 -25.34 2.34 -14.40
CA PHE A 191 -24.16 3.01 -13.89
C PHE A 191 -23.11 2.00 -13.44
N THR A 192 -21.86 2.44 -13.45
CA THR A 192 -20.70 1.72 -12.92
C THR A 192 -20.05 2.60 -11.86
#